data_AF-A0A5D2JMR8-F1
#
_entry.id   AF-A0A5D2JMR8-F1
#
_cell.length_a   1.000
_cell.length_b   1.000
_cell.length_c   1.000
_cell.angle_alpha   90.00
_cell.angle_beta   90.00
_cell.angle_gamma   90.00
#
_symmetry.space_group_name_H-M   'P 1'
#
loop_
_entity.id
_entity.type
_entity.pdbx_description
1 polymer ?
#
loop_
_entity_poly.entity_id
_entity_poly.type
_entity_poly.pdbx_seq_one_letter_code
_entity_poly.pdbx_strand_id
1 'polypeptide(L)'
;MDAQDGNQQSQQLILGHNVFLLKHPDVPDIEKVRLKDEVLISVKSNEMAPYYETLAADKVVELDQDVLDSMRAKNEEEIKKLDEKIADAEENLGESEVREAHLAKSLYYIRIGDKEKALEQLKLTETKTVAVGQKMDLVFYTLQIGFFYMDFDLISKSIDKAKKRW
;
A
#
# COMPACT_ATOMS: atom_id res chain seq x y z
N MET A 1 -9.18 -13.30 8.39
CA MET A 1 -8.17 -12.22 8.50
C MET A 1 -6.97 -12.84 9.16
N ASP A 2 -5.99 -13.24 8.36
CA ASP A 2 -4.80 -13.95 8.83
C ASP A 2 -3.91 -13.01 9.63
N ALA A 3 -3.27 -13.53 10.68
CA ALA A 3 -2.42 -12.74 11.58
C ALA A 3 -1.26 -12.01 10.88
N GLN A 4 -0.90 -12.45 9.66
CA GLN A 4 0.10 -11.82 8.81
C GLN A 4 -0.39 -10.47 8.23
N ASP A 5 -1.66 -10.37 7.83
CA ASP A 5 -2.24 -9.13 7.31
C ASP A 5 -2.31 -8.04 8.39
N GLY A 6 -2.70 -8.42 9.62
CA GLY A 6 -2.75 -7.49 10.75
C GLY A 6 -1.37 -6.95 11.17
N ASN A 7 -0.32 -7.77 11.03
CA ASN A 7 1.05 -7.36 11.31
C ASN A 7 1.61 -6.44 10.20
N GLN A 8 1.25 -6.70 8.94
CA GLN A 8 1.66 -5.82 7.85
C GLN A 8 0.97 -4.44 7.92
N GLN A 9 -0.30 -4.40 8.32
CA GLN A 9 -1.04 -3.16 8.54
C GLN A 9 -0.47 -2.31 9.69
N SER A 10 -0.03 -2.94 10.78
CA SER A 10 0.62 -2.21 11.89
C SER A 10 1.95 -1.60 11.46
N GLN A 11 2.72 -2.29 10.63
CA GLN A 11 4.00 -1.81 10.11
C GLN A 11 3.86 -0.58 9.20
N GLN A 12 2.84 -0.53 8.34
CA GLN A 12 2.59 0.66 7.51
C GLN A 12 2.23 1.88 8.35
N LEU A 13 1.42 1.71 9.40
CA LEU A 13 1.06 2.82 10.28
C LEU A 13 2.28 3.33 11.08
N ILE A 14 3.14 2.42 11.54
CA ILE A 14 4.41 2.77 12.20
C ILE A 14 5.32 3.54 11.23
N LEU A 15 5.44 3.08 9.98
CA LEU A 15 6.23 3.76 8.96
C LEU A 15 5.71 5.19 8.70
N GLY A 16 4.40 5.36 8.52
CA GLY A 16 3.77 6.67 8.35
C GLY A 16 4.01 7.60 9.55
N HIS A 17 3.93 7.06 10.78
CA HIS A 17 4.22 7.82 11.99
C HIS A 17 5.70 8.24 12.08
N ASN A 18 6.64 7.34 11.78
CA ASN A 18 8.07 7.66 11.78
C ASN A 18 8.40 8.74 10.76
N VAL A 19 7.83 8.68 9.55
CA VAL A 19 7.99 9.73 8.53
C VAL A 19 7.39 11.06 8.99
N PHE A 20 6.25 11.05 9.68
CA PHE A 20 5.67 12.26 10.28
C PHE A 20 6.62 12.89 11.31
N LEU A 21 7.19 12.09 12.22
CA LEU A 21 8.15 12.57 13.22
C LEU A 21 9.41 13.16 12.58
N LEU A 22 9.90 12.57 11.48
CA LEU A 22 11.06 13.09 10.74
C LEU A 22 10.84 14.51 10.20
N LYS A 23 9.61 14.86 9.84
CA LYS A 23 9.23 16.18 9.34
C LYS A 23 8.94 17.19 10.47
N HIS A 24 8.86 16.74 11.72
CA HIS A 24 8.49 17.59 12.84
C HIS A 24 9.69 18.44 13.35
N PRO A 25 9.51 19.75 13.61
CA PRO A 25 10.60 20.63 14.03
C PRO A 25 11.17 20.25 15.40
N ASP A 26 10.33 19.80 16.33
CA ASP A 26 10.71 19.56 17.73
C ASP A 26 11.40 18.21 17.98
N VAL A 27 11.59 17.38 16.95
CA VAL A 27 12.28 16.09 17.10
C VAL A 27 13.80 16.31 17.07
N PRO A 28 14.55 15.88 18.11
CA PRO A 28 16.00 16.04 18.17
C PRO A 28 16.73 15.38 17.00
N ASP A 29 17.84 15.97 16.56
CA ASP A 29 18.60 15.45 15.40
C ASP A 29 19.08 14.01 15.59
N ILE A 30 19.49 13.65 16.80
CA ILE A 30 19.92 12.28 17.13
C ILE A 30 18.79 11.25 16.94
N GLU A 31 17.56 11.66 17.24
CA GLU A 31 16.38 10.82 17.04
C GLU A 31 15.99 10.76 15.57
N LYS A 32 16.14 11.86 14.82
CA LYS A 32 15.93 11.88 13.37
C LYS A 32 16.86 10.91 12.63
N VAL A 33 18.11 10.75 13.07
CA VAL A 33 19.03 9.77 12.47
C VAL A 33 18.48 8.34 12.63
N ARG A 34 18.12 7.95 13.87
CA ARG A 34 17.53 6.63 14.14
C ARG A 34 16.25 6.40 13.33
N LEU A 35 15.35 7.38 13.30
CA LEU A 35 14.10 7.29 12.57
C LEU A 35 14.31 7.15 11.05
N LYS A 36 15.31 7.83 10.47
CA LYS A 36 15.66 7.67 9.06
C LYS A 36 16.12 6.26 8.74
N ASP A 37 16.94 5.67 9.59
CA ASP A 37 17.41 4.29 9.42
C ASP A 37 16.25 3.29 9.49
N GLU A 38 15.34 3.46 10.45
CA GLU A 38 14.14 2.62 10.58
C GLU A 38 13.22 2.73 9.37
N VAL A 39 13.01 3.96 8.86
CA VAL A 39 12.23 4.21 7.64
C VAL A 39 12.88 3.53 6.43
N LEU A 40 14.19 3.70 6.24
CA LEU A 40 14.91 3.09 5.12
C LEU A 40 14.90 1.57 5.17
N ILE A 41 15.08 0.97 6.36
CA ILE A 41 14.99 -0.48 6.55
C ILE A 41 13.59 -0.97 6.14
N SER A 42 12.54 -0.31 6.63
CA SER A 42 11.15 -0.69 6.34
C SER A 42 10.80 -0.55 4.85
N VAL A 43 11.25 0.54 4.21
CA VAL A 43 11.04 0.79 2.78
C VAL A 43 11.73 -0.28 1.93
N LYS A 44 12.99 -0.59 2.25
CA LYS A 44 13.77 -1.61 1.52
C LYS A 44 13.21 -3.01 1.75
N SER A 45 12.83 -3.37 2.98
CA SER A 45 12.31 -4.71 3.29
C SER A 45 10.96 -5.02 2.61
N ASN A 46 10.18 -3.99 2.32
CA ASN A 46 8.87 -4.11 1.69
C ASN A 46 8.88 -3.75 0.19
N GLU A 47 10.07 -3.53 -0.39
CA GLU A 47 10.26 -3.17 -1.80
C GLU A 47 9.43 -1.93 -2.20
N MET A 48 9.33 -0.94 -1.29
CA MET A 48 8.45 0.23 -1.45
C MET A 48 9.04 1.30 -2.37
N ALA A 49 9.39 0.92 -3.60
CA ALA A 49 10.06 1.81 -4.56
C ALA A 49 9.29 3.13 -4.81
N PRO A 50 7.98 3.14 -5.09
CA PRO A 50 7.23 4.39 -5.31
C PRO A 50 7.23 5.32 -4.08
N TYR A 51 7.17 4.72 -2.89
CA TYR A 51 7.23 5.50 -1.65
C TYR A 51 8.64 6.04 -1.39
N TYR A 52 9.68 5.27 -1.71
CA TYR A 52 11.07 5.71 -1.58
C TYR A 52 11.34 6.95 -2.44
N GLU A 53 10.84 6.96 -3.68
CA GLU A 53 10.93 8.13 -4.57
C GLU A 53 10.22 9.35 -3.99
N THR A 54 9.04 9.16 -3.39
CA THR A 54 8.31 10.23 -2.72
C THR A 54 9.10 10.79 -1.53
N LEU A 55 9.68 9.93 -0.70
CA LEU A 55 10.50 10.34 0.44
C LEU A 55 11.76 11.09 0.01
N ALA A 56 12.38 10.68 -1.10
CA ALA A 56 13.53 11.36 -1.67
C ALA A 56 13.16 12.73 -2.25
N ALA A 57 12.02 12.83 -2.95
CA ALA A 57 11.49 14.10 -3.46
C ALA A 57 11.20 15.10 -2.32
N ASP A 58 10.68 14.59 -1.20
CA ASP A 58 10.45 15.35 0.04
C ASP A 58 11.75 15.67 0.83
N LYS A 59 12.91 15.24 0.34
CA LYS A 59 14.24 15.40 0.99
C LYS A 59 14.32 14.77 2.39
N VAL A 60 13.50 13.76 2.66
CA VAL A 60 13.49 13.03 3.94
C VAL A 60 14.67 12.05 3.98
N VAL A 61 14.92 11.39 2.84
CA VAL A 61 15.97 10.37 2.66
C VAL A 61 16.80 10.68 1.42
N GLU A 62 18.02 10.16 1.38
CA GLU A 62 18.85 10.17 0.17
C GLU A 62 18.46 9.01 -0.74
N LEU A 63 18.47 9.25 -2.04
CA LEU A 63 18.11 8.27 -3.06
C LEU A 63 19.35 7.50 -3.50
N ASP A 64 19.30 6.18 -3.30
CA ASP A 64 20.26 5.22 -3.82
C ASP A 64 19.66 4.58 -5.07
N GLN A 65 20.25 4.89 -6.22
CA GLN A 65 19.73 4.47 -7.52
C GLN A 65 19.80 2.96 -7.70
N ASP A 66 20.87 2.31 -7.23
CA ASP A 66 21.03 0.86 -7.36
C ASP A 66 19.98 0.11 -6.53
N VAL A 67 19.71 0.61 -5.32
CA VAL A 67 18.64 0.06 -4.48
C VAL A 67 17.27 0.29 -5.10
N LEU A 68 17.00 1.49 -5.64
CA LEU A 68 15.74 1.80 -6.29
C LEU A 68 15.48 0.89 -7.50
N ASP A 69 16.47 0.72 -8.36
CA ASP A 69 16.34 -0.12 -9.56
C ASP A 69 16.19 -1.59 -9.20
N SER A 70 16.88 -2.07 -8.16
CA SER A 70 16.65 -3.41 -7.61
C SER A 70 15.21 -3.60 -7.10
N MET A 71 14.63 -2.63 -6.39
CA MET A 71 13.25 -2.74 -5.90
C MET A 71 12.25 -2.70 -7.06
N ARG A 72 12.47 -1.82 -8.05
CA ARG A 72 11.63 -1.74 -9.26
C ARG A 72 11.62 -3.02 -10.06
N ALA A 73 12.77 -3.66 -10.26
CA ALA A 73 12.88 -4.92 -10.98
C ALA A 73 12.07 -6.04 -10.29
N LYS A 74 12.19 -6.16 -8.96
CA LYS A 74 11.38 -7.12 -8.18
C LYS A 74 9.89 -6.80 -8.25
N ASN A 75 9.53 -5.52 -8.19
CA ASN A 75 8.14 -5.09 -8.29
C ASN A 75 7.54 -5.44 -9.66
N GLU A 76 8.27 -5.19 -10.74
CA GLU A 76 7.86 -5.55 -12.10
C GLU A 76 7.65 -7.06 -12.25
N GLU A 77 8.58 -7.87 -11.73
CA GLU A 77 8.47 -9.33 -11.77
C GLU A 77 7.23 -9.84 -11.03
N GLU A 78 6.98 -9.37 -9.81
CA GLU A 78 5.83 -9.80 -9.02
C GLU A 78 4.50 -9.28 -9.57
N ILE A 79 4.46 -8.04 -10.09
CA ILE A 79 3.27 -7.50 -10.77
C ILE A 79 2.95 -8.35 -12.00
N LYS A 80 3.96 -8.75 -12.78
CA LYS A 80 3.77 -9.63 -13.93
C LYS A 80 3.19 -10.99 -13.53
N LYS A 81 3.71 -11.61 -12.46
CA LYS A 81 3.15 -12.86 -11.91
C LYS A 81 1.69 -12.70 -11.48
N LEU A 82 1.34 -11.56 -10.89
CA LEU A 82 -0.04 -11.27 -10.48
C LEU A 82 -0.95 -11.06 -11.70
N ASP A 83 -0.46 -10.42 -12.76
CA ASP A 83 -1.19 -10.26 -14.02
C ASP A 83 -1.43 -11.60 -14.73
N GLU A 84 -0.43 -12.47 -14.76
CA GLU A 84 -0.58 -13.84 -15.28
C GLU A 84 -1.62 -14.63 -14.48
N LYS A 85 -1.63 -14.51 -13.14
CA LYS A 85 -2.64 -15.14 -12.28
C LYS A 85 -4.06 -14.59 -12.52
N ILE A 86 -4.20 -13.30 -12.77
CA ILE A 86 -5.50 -12.69 -13.10
C ILE A 86 -5.97 -13.25 -14.45
N ALA A 87 -5.12 -13.27 -15.47
CA ALA A 87 -5.47 -13.80 -16.78
C ALA A 87 -5.89 -15.27 -16.73
N ASP A 88 -5.14 -16.11 -16.02
CA ASP A 88 -5.48 -17.52 -15.81
C ASP A 88 -6.82 -17.68 -15.09
N ALA A 89 -7.06 -16.88 -14.04
CA ALA A 89 -8.33 -16.92 -13.33
C ALA A 89 -9.52 -16.49 -14.19
N GLU A 90 -9.35 -15.47 -15.04
CA GLU A 90 -10.40 -14.99 -15.95
C GLU A 90 -10.71 -15.97 -17.09
N GLU A 91 -9.72 -16.72 -17.56
CA GLU A 91 -9.89 -17.71 -18.64
C GLU A 91 -10.39 -19.07 -18.14
N ASN A 92 -9.85 -19.54 -17.00
CA ASN A 92 -9.95 -20.94 -16.59
C ASN A 92 -10.73 -21.17 -15.28
N LEU A 93 -10.96 -20.13 -14.46
CA LEU A 93 -11.52 -20.26 -13.11
C LEU A 93 -12.85 -19.52 -12.95
N GLY A 94 -13.36 -19.47 -11.71
CA GLY A 94 -14.64 -18.85 -11.37
C GLY A 94 -14.51 -17.40 -10.90
N GLU A 95 -15.66 -16.74 -10.71
CA GLU A 95 -15.75 -15.35 -10.25
C GLU A 95 -15.05 -15.12 -8.89
N SER A 96 -15.06 -16.15 -8.02
CA SER A 96 -14.41 -16.08 -6.72
C SER A 96 -12.88 -15.97 -6.88
N GLU A 97 -12.29 -16.84 -7.70
CA GLU A 97 -10.85 -16.86 -7.97
C GLU A 97 -10.39 -15.59 -8.69
N VAL A 98 -11.18 -15.11 -9.65
CA VAL A 98 -10.93 -13.83 -10.34
C VAL A 98 -10.86 -12.68 -9.32
N ARG A 99 -11.84 -12.60 -8.41
CA ARG A 99 -11.84 -11.57 -7.35
C ARG A 99 -10.60 -11.66 -6.48
N GLU A 100 -10.25 -12.86 -5.99
CA GLU A 100 -9.07 -13.05 -5.13
C GLU A 100 -7.77 -12.66 -5.85
N ALA A 101 -7.63 -12.98 -7.14
CA ALA A 101 -6.48 -12.57 -7.94
C ALA A 101 -6.37 -11.04 -8.06
N HIS A 102 -7.50 -10.36 -8.31
CA HIS A 102 -7.54 -8.90 -8.32
C HIS A 102 -7.22 -8.28 -6.95
N LEU A 103 -7.75 -8.87 -5.86
CA LEU A 103 -7.48 -8.44 -4.49
C LEU A 103 -6.00 -8.60 -4.14
N ALA A 104 -5.39 -9.73 -4.48
CA ALA A 104 -3.96 -9.95 -4.25
C ALA A 104 -3.10 -8.87 -4.92
N LYS A 105 -3.46 -8.46 -6.15
CA LYS A 105 -2.79 -7.35 -6.84
C LYS A 105 -3.04 -6.00 -6.16
N SER A 106 -4.26 -5.74 -5.68
CA SER A 106 -4.54 -4.53 -4.87
C SER A 106 -3.66 -4.47 -3.62
N LEU A 107 -3.61 -5.56 -2.85
CA LEU A 107 -2.82 -5.64 -1.61
C LEU A 107 -1.32 -5.50 -1.88
N TYR A 108 -0.84 -6.03 -3.00
CA TYR A 108 0.55 -5.85 -3.43
C TYR A 108 0.87 -4.37 -3.68
N TYR A 109 0.02 -3.66 -4.44
CA TYR A 109 0.22 -2.21 -4.66
C TYR A 109 0.19 -1.41 -3.36
N ILE A 110 -0.70 -1.77 -2.42
CA ILE A 110 -0.73 -1.16 -1.08
C ILE A 110 0.59 -1.42 -0.35
N ARG A 111 1.11 -2.65 -0.41
CA ARG A 111 2.35 -3.04 0.27
C ARG A 111 3.54 -2.22 -0.21
N ILE A 112 3.72 -2.09 -1.53
CA ILE A 112 4.83 -1.34 -2.12
C ILE A 112 4.63 0.18 -2.06
N GLY A 113 3.46 0.65 -1.58
CA GLY A 113 3.14 2.06 -1.50
C GLY A 113 2.83 2.71 -2.86
N ASP A 114 2.39 1.98 -3.88
CA ASP A 114 1.93 2.57 -5.14
C ASP A 114 0.48 3.06 -4.98
N LYS A 115 0.31 4.29 -4.47
CA LYS A 115 -1.01 4.85 -4.10
C LYS A 115 -2.00 4.83 -5.26
N GLU A 116 -1.61 5.34 -6.41
CA GLU A 116 -2.51 5.53 -7.55
C GLU A 116 -2.98 4.18 -8.10
N LYS A 117 -2.04 3.26 -8.36
CA LYS A 117 -2.38 1.93 -8.86
C LYS A 117 -3.14 1.09 -7.84
N ALA A 118 -2.85 1.24 -6.54
CA ALA A 118 -3.63 0.59 -5.49
C ALA A 118 -5.10 1.01 -5.54
N LEU A 119 -5.38 2.31 -5.66
CA LEU A 119 -6.74 2.84 -5.72
C LEU A 119 -7.47 2.44 -7.00
N GLU A 120 -6.79 2.39 -8.13
CA GLU A 120 -7.35 1.90 -9.39
C GLU A 120 -7.68 0.41 -9.32
N GLN A 121 -6.73 -0.41 -8.85
CA GLN A 121 -6.93 -1.85 -8.73
C GLN A 121 -8.03 -2.17 -7.70
N LEU A 122 -8.11 -1.46 -6.56
CA LEU A 122 -9.19 -1.65 -5.58
C LEU A 122 -10.58 -1.38 -6.17
N LYS A 123 -10.71 -0.36 -7.03
CA LYS A 123 -11.98 -0.10 -7.74
C LYS A 123 -12.31 -1.25 -8.69
N LEU A 124 -11.32 -1.81 -9.40
CA LEU A 124 -11.52 -2.97 -10.25
C LEU A 124 -11.97 -4.19 -9.44
N THR A 125 -11.27 -4.52 -8.34
CA THR A 125 -11.63 -5.59 -7.40
C THR A 125 -13.05 -5.42 -6.84
N GLU A 126 -13.47 -4.18 -6.58
CA GLU A 126 -14.82 -3.87 -6.11
C GLU A 126 -15.90 -4.25 -7.14
N THR A 127 -15.64 -4.05 -8.44
CA THR A 127 -16.59 -4.43 -9.49
C THR A 127 -16.79 -5.95 -9.57
N LYS A 128 -15.76 -6.72 -9.22
CA LYS A 128 -15.78 -8.19 -9.17
C LYS A 128 -16.27 -8.74 -7.83
N THR A 129 -16.52 -7.88 -6.83
CA THR A 129 -16.95 -8.30 -5.49
C THR A 129 -18.47 -8.20 -5.36
N VAL A 130 -19.13 -9.28 -4.95
CA VAL A 130 -20.59 -9.29 -4.73
C VAL A 130 -20.93 -9.06 -3.26
N ALA A 131 -20.28 -9.80 -2.35
CA ALA A 131 -20.62 -9.80 -0.93
C ALA A 131 -20.38 -8.43 -0.27
N VAL A 132 -21.36 -7.96 0.51
CA VAL A 132 -21.29 -6.66 1.20
C VAL A 132 -20.13 -6.60 2.19
N GLY A 133 -19.87 -7.68 2.93
CA GLY A 133 -18.74 -7.76 3.86
C GLY A 133 -17.40 -7.55 3.15
N GLN A 134 -17.18 -8.26 2.05
CA GLN A 134 -15.97 -8.11 1.23
C GLN A 134 -15.85 -6.70 0.62
N LYS A 135 -16.97 -6.07 0.25
CA LYS A 135 -16.95 -4.66 -0.20
C LYS A 135 -16.55 -3.70 0.91
N MET A 136 -16.92 -4.00 2.16
CA MET A 136 -16.51 -3.22 3.32
C MET A 136 -15.01 -3.33 3.55
N ASP A 137 -14.43 -4.52 3.40
CA ASP A 137 -12.98 -4.74 3.50
C ASP A 137 -12.21 -3.85 2.50
N LEU A 138 -12.68 -3.73 1.26
CA LEU A 138 -12.09 -2.83 0.24
C LEU A 138 -12.15 -1.35 0.65
N VAL A 139 -13.23 -0.93 1.31
CA VAL A 139 -13.34 0.44 1.85
C VAL A 139 -12.34 0.65 2.98
N PHE A 140 -12.12 -0.34 3.85
CA PHE A 140 -11.10 -0.26 4.89
C PHE A 140 -9.68 -0.18 4.34
N TYR A 141 -9.34 -0.95 3.30
CA TYR A 141 -8.05 -0.79 2.62
C TYR A 141 -7.88 0.61 2.03
N THR A 142 -8.92 1.17 1.41
CA THR A 142 -8.89 2.55 0.90
C THR A 142 -8.66 3.58 2.02
N LEU A 143 -9.32 3.38 3.16
CA LEU A 143 -9.17 4.22 4.34
C LEU A 143 -7.75 4.16 4.91
N GLN A 144 -7.14 2.97 4.93
CA GLN A 144 -5.75 2.77 5.37
C GLN A 144 -4.75 3.50 4.49
N ILE A 145 -4.92 3.42 3.15
CA ILE A 145 -4.13 4.23 2.21
C ILE A 145 -4.30 5.72 2.53
N GLY A 146 -5.53 6.16 2.78
CA GLY A 146 -5.83 7.54 3.18
C GLY A 146 -5.06 7.98 4.42
N PHE A 147 -5.05 7.17 5.48
CA PHE A 147 -4.29 7.47 6.70
C PHE A 147 -2.78 7.48 6.48
N PHE A 148 -2.25 6.50 5.74
CA PHE A 148 -0.81 6.42 5.48
C PHE A 148 -0.29 7.65 4.74
N TYR A 149 -1.04 8.15 3.76
CA TYR A 149 -0.70 9.34 2.98
C TYR A 149 -1.24 10.65 3.57
N MET A 150 -1.91 10.62 4.72
CA MET A 150 -2.60 11.76 5.33
C MET A 150 -3.55 12.49 4.34
N ASP A 151 -4.19 11.73 3.45
CA ASP A 151 -5.13 12.24 2.44
C ASP A 151 -6.53 12.36 3.06
N PHE A 152 -6.81 13.52 3.65
CA PHE A 152 -8.07 13.79 4.34
C PHE A 152 -9.30 13.70 3.42
N ASP A 153 -9.15 14.03 2.14
CA ASP A 153 -10.23 13.90 1.16
C ASP A 153 -10.56 12.42 0.92
N LEU A 154 -9.55 11.57 0.76
CA LEU A 154 -9.71 10.13 0.62
C LEU A 154 -10.30 9.50 1.89
N ILE A 155 -9.85 9.93 3.06
CA ILE A 155 -10.37 9.49 4.36
C ILE A 155 -11.86 9.82 4.48
N SER A 156 -12.24 11.09 4.24
CA SER A 156 -13.63 11.53 4.33
C SER A 156 -14.54 10.77 3.37
N LYS A 157 -14.14 10.65 2.10
CA LYS A 157 -14.89 9.89 1.09
C LYS A 157 -15.05 8.41 1.47
N SER A 158 -14.03 7.81 2.06
CA SER A 158 -14.06 6.41 2.50
C SER A 158 -15.00 6.20 3.68
N ILE A 159 -14.99 7.11 4.66
CA ILE A 159 -15.92 7.09 5.81
C ILE A 159 -17.37 7.24 5.33
N ASP A 160 -17.65 8.17 4.41
CA ASP A 160 -18.99 8.36 3.87
C ASP A 160 -19.46 7.13 3.08
N LYS A 161 -18.55 6.50 2.32
CA LYS A 161 -18.84 5.25 1.60
C LYS A 161 -19.12 4.10 2.56
N ALA A 162 -18.37 3.99 3.66
CA ALA A 162 -18.57 2.99 4.71
C ALA A 162 -19.95 3.16 5.37
N LYS A 163 -20.30 4.39 5.77
CA LYS A 163 -21.59 4.72 6.40
C LYS A 163 -22.79 4.42 5.50
N LYS A 164 -22.69 4.62 4.18
CA LYS A 164 -23.78 4.38 3.21
C LYS A 164 -24.03 2.89 2.91
N ARG A 165 -23.08 2.02 3.23
CA ARG A 165 -23.16 0.57 2.95
C ARG A 165 -23.55 -0.24 4.19
N TRP A 166 -23.92 0.46 5.26
CA TRP A 166 -24.49 -0.02 6.51
C TRP A 166 -25.91 0.49 6.67
#